data_AF-A0A7Y9X5R8-F1
#
_entry.id   AF-A0A7Y9X5R8-F1
#
_cell.length_a   1.000
_cell.length_b   1.000
_cell.length_c   1.000
_cell.angle_alpha   90.00
_cell.angle_beta   90.00
_cell.angle_gamma   90.00
#
_symmetry.space_group_name_H-M   'P 1'
#
loop_
_entity.id
_entity.type
_entity.pdbx_description
1 polymer ?
#
loop_
_entity_poly.entity_id
_entity_poly.type
_entity_poly.pdbx_seq_one_letter_code
_entity_poly.pdbx_strand_id
1 'polypeptide(L)' 'MKYVLTVVAVLGVALGVAGIVHGEADDSPGLQLLGVVLVIGAVAFGIRNVRGGS' A
#
# COMPACT_ATOMS: atom_id res chain seq x y z
N MET A 1 -12.32 11.91 -10.09
CA MET A 1 -12.09 10.92 -9.00
C MET A 1 -10.98 9.93 -9.31
N LYS A 2 -10.88 9.36 -10.52
CA LYS A 2 -9.78 8.47 -10.96
C LYS A 2 -8.38 8.86 -10.44
N TYR A 3 -7.94 10.10 -10.67
CA TYR A 3 -6.60 10.54 -10.24
C TYR A 3 -6.43 10.56 -8.73
N VAL A 4 -7.46 10.93 -7.97
CA VAL A 4 -7.43 10.89 -6.50
C VAL A 4 -7.25 9.45 -6.01
N LEU A 5 -7.96 8.50 -6.62
CA LEU A 5 -7.85 7.07 -6.27
C LEU A 5 -6.45 6.52 -6.63
N THR A 6 -5.87 6.96 -7.74
CA THR A 6 -4.49 6.63 -8.11
C THR A 6 -3.50 7.18 -7.08
N VAL A 7 -3.64 8.44 -6.66
CA VAL A 7 -2.80 9.06 -5.64
C VAL A 7 -2.90 8.30 -4.31
N VAL A 8 -4.12 7.95 -3.88
CA VAL A 8 -4.33 7.15 -2.67
C VAL A 8 -3.64 5.79 -2.76
N ALA A 9 -3.72 5.10 -3.90
CA ALA A 9 -3.03 3.83 -4.10
C ALA A 9 -1.51 3.97 -4.01
N VAL A 10 -0.93 5.01 -4.63
CA VAL A 10 0.52 5.28 -4.57
C VAL A 10 0.96 5.61 -3.15
N LEU A 11 0.21 6.45 -2.42
CA LEU A 11 0.51 6.76 -1.02
C LEU A 11 0.39 5.53 -0.13
N GLY A 12 -0.61 4.67 -0.37
CA GLY A 12 -0.74 3.40 0.35
C GLY A 12 0.47 2.48 0.16
N VAL A 13 0.99 2.37 -1.07
CA VAL A 13 2.23 1.63 -1.33
C VAL A 13 3.41 2.26 -0.61
N ALA A 14 3.58 3.58 -0.68
CA ALA A 14 4.69 4.28 -0.03
C ALA A 14 4.68 4.07 1.50
N LEU A 15 3.51 4.18 2.14
CA LEU A 15 3.33 3.92 3.57
C LEU A 15 3.58 2.45 3.93
N GLY A 16 3.12 1.52 3.09
CA GLY A 16 3.37 0.09 3.30
C GLY A 16 4.86 -0.25 3.23
N VAL A 17 5.58 0.30 2.25
CA VAL A 17 7.04 0.18 2.15
C VAL A 17 7.73 0.79 3.37
N ALA A 18 7.30 1.98 3.80
CA ALA A 18 7.83 2.60 5.01
C ALA A 18 7.63 1.70 6.25
N GLY A 19 6.46 1.06 6.39
CA GLY A 19 6.18 0.09 7.45
C GLY A 19 7.07 -1.16 7.38
N ILE A 20 7.35 -1.67 6.18
CA ILE A 20 8.29 -2.80 6.02
C ILE A 20 9.70 -2.42 6.48
N VAL A 21 10.20 -1.27 6.03
CA VAL A 21 11.56 -0.80 6.36
C VAL A 21 11.67 -0.48 7.85
N HIS A 22 10.70 0.25 8.42
CA HIS A 22 10.73 0.59 9.83
C HIS A 22 10.43 -0.60 10.74
N GLY A 23 9.62 -1.57 10.28
CA GLY A 23 9.39 -2.80 11.03
C GLY A 23 10.63 -3.69 11.11
N GLU A 24 11.47 -3.67 10.06
CA GLU A 24 12.78 -4.33 10.11
C GLU A 24 13.74 -3.58 11.05
N ALA A 25 13.79 -2.25 10.95
CA ALA A 25 14.65 -1.43 11.81
C ALA A 25 14.25 -1.45 13.30
N ASP A 26 13.01 -1.77 13.62
CA ASP A 26 12.44 -1.87 14.98
C ASP A 26 12.31 -3.32 15.46
N ASP A 27 12.84 -4.30 14.72
CA ASP A 27 12.70 -5.75 15.00
C ASP A 27 11.24 -6.18 15.28
N SER A 28 10.26 -5.45 14.71
CA SER A 28 8.84 -5.63 15.01
C SER A 28 8.14 -6.35 13.85
N PRO A 29 7.94 -7.68 13.94
CA PRO A 29 7.36 -8.46 12.84
C PRO A 29 5.93 -8.02 12.50
N GLY A 30 5.20 -7.46 13.46
CA GLY A 30 3.85 -6.94 13.25
C GLY A 30 3.80 -5.74 12.28
N LEU A 31 4.69 -4.76 12.45
CA LEU A 31 4.73 -3.59 11.57
C LEU A 31 5.17 -3.99 10.16
N GLN A 32 6.12 -4.93 10.07
CA GLN A 32 6.58 -5.48 8.80
C GLN A 32 5.45 -6.19 8.05
N LEU A 33 4.69 -7.06 8.73
CA LEU A 33 3.53 -7.75 8.16
C LEU A 33 2.42 -6.76 7.75
N LEU A 34 2.11 -5.77 8.59
CA LEU A 34 1.14 -4.72 8.25
C LEU A 34 1.58 -3.94 7.01
N GLY A 35 2.87 -3.63 6.90
CA GLY A 35 3.45 -2.99 5.72
C GLY A 35 3.24 -3.81 4.45
N VAL A 36 3.54 -5.11 4.48
CA VAL A 36 3.32 -6.03 3.35
C VAL A 36 1.85 -6.08 2.95
N VAL A 37 0.95 -6.27 3.92
CA VAL A 37 -0.50 -6.34 3.66
C VAL A 37 -1.00 -5.03 3.04
N LEU A 38 -0.53 -3.88 3.54
CA LEU A 38 -0.90 -2.58 3.01
C LEU A 38 -0.42 -2.38 1.56
N VAL A 39 0.82 -2.76 1.24
CA VAL A 39 1.34 -2.72 -0.14
C VAL A 39 0.48 -3.57 -1.07
N ILE A 40 0.22 -4.83 -0.71
CA ILE A 40 -0.56 -5.75 -1.54
C ILE A 40 -1.99 -5.21 -1.72
N GLY A 41 -2.62 -4.73 -0.65
CA GLY A 41 -3.95 -4.14 -0.67
C GLY A 41 -4.02 -2.90 -1.57
N ALA A 42 -3.05 -2.00 -1.46
CA ALA A 42 -2.99 -0.78 -2.26
C ALA A 42 -2.79 -1.07 -3.75
N VAL A 43 -1.94 -2.03 -4.10
CA VAL A 43 -1.75 -2.49 -5.49
C VAL A 43 -3.02 -3.13 -6.04
N ALA A 44 -3.63 -4.06 -5.31
CA ALA A 44 -4.87 -4.72 -5.72
C ALA A 44 -6.01 -3.71 -5.88
N PHE A 45 -6.13 -2.75 -4.96
CA PHE A 45 -7.08 -1.65 -5.04
C PHE A 45 -6.83 -0.78 -6.28
N GLY A 46 -5.58 -0.36 -6.52
CA GLY A 46 -5.21 0.43 -7.70
C GLY A 46 -5.59 -0.28 -9.00
N ILE A 47 -5.25 -1.57 -9.13
CA ILE A 47 -5.58 -2.39 -10.32
C ILE A 47 -7.10 -2.46 -10.52
N ARG A 48 -7.87 -2.72 -9.45
CA ARG A 48 -9.34 -2.79 -9.53
C ARG A 48 -9.95 -1.48 -9.97
N ASN A 49 -9.45 -0.34 -9.50
CA ASN A 49 -9.97 0.98 -9.89
C ASN A 49 -9.59 1.36 -11.33
N VAL A 50 -8.42 0.93 -11.81
CA VAL A 50 -8.03 1.14 -13.21
C VAL A 50 -8.86 0.27 -14.16
N ARG A 51 -9.18 -0.97 -13.75
CA ARG A 51 -9.96 -1.92 -14.58
C ARG A 51 -11.48 -1.73 -14.48
N GLY A 52 -11.98 -1.30 -13.32
CA GLY A 52 -13.41 -1.14 -13.03
C GLY A 52 -13.93 0.29 -13.27
N GLY A 53 -13.05 1.26 -13.50
CA GLY A 53 -13.44 2.58 -13.98
C GLY A 53 -13.78 2.55 -15.47
N SER A 54 -14.97 2.01 -15.79
CA SER A 54 -15.68 2.24 -17.06
C SER A 54 -16.72 3.34 -16.90
#